data_AF-A0A7W1B7N4-F1
#
_entry.id   AF-A0A7W1B7N4-F1
#
_cell.length_a   1.000
_cell.length_b   1.000
_cell.length_c   1.000
_cell.angle_alpha   90.00
_cell.angle_beta   90.00
_cell.angle_gamma   90.00
#
_symmetry.space_group_name_H-M   'P 1'
#
loop_
_entity.id
_entity.type
_entity.pdbx_description
1 polymer ?
#
loop_
_entity_poly.entity_id
_entity_poly.type
_entity_poly.pdbx_seq_one_letter_code
_entity_poly.pdbx_strand_id
1 'polypeptide(L)'
;MAALDPSIEELFLNIAHALFVNRLHVLRLTEIVRFGIRPDPHDQNMEVPDEVDKELIQQAFAYVLHHFPNTFSGKIEAAKARWIRLA
;
A
#
# COMPACT_ATOMS: atom_id res chain seq x y z
N MET A 1 7.01 -22.70 17.76
CA MET A 1 6.99 -22.72 16.28
C MET A 1 8.42 -22.54 15.80
N ALA A 2 8.90 -23.35 14.86
CA ALA A 2 10.22 -23.15 14.26
C ALA A 2 10.25 -21.77 13.57
N ALA A 3 11.36 -21.05 13.69
CA ALA A 3 11.55 -19.78 13.00
C ALA A 3 11.42 -20.03 11.49
N LEU A 4 10.68 -19.16 10.80
CA LEU A 4 10.56 -19.23 9.34
C LEU A 4 11.96 -18.98 8.73
N ASP A 5 12.25 -19.65 7.62
CA ASP A 5 13.45 -19.34 6.85
C ASP A 5 13.44 -17.85 6.45
N PRO A 6 14.53 -17.11 6.65
CA PRO A 6 14.59 -15.68 6.35
C PRO A 6 14.24 -15.32 4.90
N SER A 7 14.58 -16.17 3.93
CA SER A 7 14.27 -15.94 2.51
C SER A 7 12.78 -16.07 2.22
N ILE A 8 12.12 -17.02 2.89
CA ILE A 8 10.66 -17.21 2.79
C ILE A 8 9.95 -16.04 3.44
N GLU A 9 10.47 -15.55 4.56
CA GLU A 9 9.92 -14.38 5.25
C GLU A 9 10.02 -13.12 4.40
N GLU A 10 11.17 -12.89 3.78
CA GLU A 10 11.38 -11.79 2.85
C GLU A 10 10.43 -11.88 1.65
N LEU A 11 10.24 -13.07 1.09
CA LEU A 11 9.26 -13.32 0.02
C LEU A 11 7.85 -12.90 0.46
N PHE A 12 7.42 -13.30 1.66
CA PHE A 12 6.10 -12.91 2.18
C PHE A 12 5.98 -11.40 2.39
N LEU A 13 7.02 -10.73 2.90
CA LEU A 13 7.00 -9.27 3.04
C LEU A 13 6.96 -8.55 1.69
N ASN A 14 7.63 -9.09 0.67
CA ASN A 14 7.57 -8.56 -0.69
C ASN A 14 6.19 -8.77 -1.33
N ILE A 15 5.54 -9.91 -1.08
CA ILE A 15 4.15 -10.14 -1.51
C ILE A 15 3.19 -9.16 -0.80
N ALA A 16 3.36 -8.94 0.51
CA ALA A 16 2.56 -7.96 1.26
C ALA A 16 2.73 -6.54 0.71
N HIS A 17 3.97 -6.16 0.37
CA HIS A 17 4.26 -4.87 -0.26
C HIS A 17 3.60 -4.74 -1.64
N ALA A 18 3.69 -5.78 -2.48
CA ALA A 18 3.02 -5.79 -3.78
C ALA A 18 1.49 -5.68 -3.64
N LEU A 19 0.90 -6.34 -2.64
CA LEU A 19 -0.53 -6.24 -2.35
C LEU A 19 -0.92 -4.83 -1.89
N PHE A 20 -0.10 -4.20 -1.04
CA PHE A 20 -0.28 -2.81 -0.61
C PHE A 20 -0.28 -1.85 -1.79
N VAL A 21 0.75 -1.91 -2.65
CA VAL A 21 0.89 -1.02 -3.82
C VAL A 21 -0.29 -1.18 -4.77
N ASN A 22 -0.68 -2.42 -5.09
CA ASN A 22 -1.82 -2.69 -5.96
C ASN A 22 -3.14 -2.18 -5.37
N ARG A 23 -3.37 -2.42 -4.07
CA ARG A 23 -4.59 -1.94 -3.41
C ARG A 23 -4.65 -0.42 -3.39
N LEU A 24 -3.55 0.25 -3.05
CA LEU A 24 -3.46 1.71 -3.04
C LEU A 24 -3.68 2.29 -4.44
N HIS A 25 -3.07 1.69 -5.46
CA HIS A 25 -3.26 2.13 -6.85
C HIS A 25 -4.74 2.10 -7.27
N VAL A 26 -5.45 1.00 -7.00
CA VAL A 26 -6.88 0.88 -7.33
C VAL A 26 -7.73 1.88 -6.55
N LEU A 27 -7.42 2.12 -5.28
CA LEU A 27 -8.10 3.12 -4.46
C LEU A 27 -7.90 4.53 -5.04
N ARG A 28 -6.66 4.90 -5.39
CA ARG A 28 -6.33 6.19 -6.01
C ARG A 28 -7.07 6.36 -7.34
N LEU A 29 -7.07 5.35 -8.21
CA LEU A 29 -7.82 5.38 -9.47
C LEU A 29 -9.33 5.62 -9.25
N THR A 30 -9.90 4.98 -8.23
CA THR A 30 -11.32 5.16 -7.88
C THR A 30 -11.60 6.61 -7.50
N GLU A 31 -10.75 7.21 -6.66
CA GLU A 31 -10.92 8.60 -6.23
C GLU A 31 -10.59 9.59 -7.35
N ILE A 32 -9.60 9.33 -8.21
CA ILE A 32 -9.33 10.13 -9.43
C ILE A 32 -10.60 10.26 -10.29
N VAL A 33 -11.28 9.14 -10.53
CA VAL A 33 -12.54 9.14 -11.31
C VAL A 33 -13.63 9.89 -10.56
N ARG A 34 -13.77 9.66 -9.25
CA ARG A 34 -14.81 10.28 -8.41
C ARG A 34 -14.68 11.80 -8.32
N PHE A 35 -13.45 12.31 -8.19
CA PHE A 35 -13.15 13.74 -8.15
C PHE A 35 -13.08 14.37 -9.55
N GLY A 36 -13.09 13.56 -10.61
CA GLY A 36 -12.94 14.04 -11.99
C GLY A 36 -11.56 14.65 -12.25
N ILE A 37 -10.52 14.16 -11.56
CA ILE A 37 -9.14 14.64 -11.70
C ILE A 37 -8.68 14.38 -13.14
N ARG A 38 -8.06 15.39 -13.73
CA ARG A 38 -7.47 15.34 -15.07
C ARG A 38 -5.95 15.23 -14.96
N PRO A 39 -5.28 14.60 -15.94
CA PRO A 39 -3.81 14.60 -15.99
C PRO A 39 -3.26 16.02 -15.97
N ASP A 40 -2.22 16.24 -15.19
CA ASP A 40 -1.47 17.49 -15.22
C ASP A 40 -0.86 17.71 -16.62
N PRO A 41 -0.94 18.92 -17.19
CA PRO A 41 -0.44 19.18 -18.55
C PRO A 41 1.07 19.00 -18.73
N HIS A 42 1.87 19.05 -17.66
CA HIS A 42 3.32 19.03 -17.70
C HIS A 42 3.91 17.63 -17.55
N ASP A 43 3.41 16.84 -16.61
CA ASP A 43 3.94 15.51 -16.31
C ASP A 43 2.93 14.36 -16.49
N GLN A 44 1.67 14.69 -16.81
CA GLN A 44 0.56 13.74 -16.97
C GLN A 44 0.17 12.98 -15.69
N ASN A 45 0.68 13.38 -14.52
CA ASN A 45 0.31 12.79 -13.25
C ASN A 45 -1.12 13.18 -12.86
N MET A 46 -1.76 12.27 -12.12
CA MET A 46 -3.10 12.48 -11.54
C MET A 46 -3.01 12.19 -10.06
N GLU A 47 -2.94 13.26 -9.27
CA GLU A 47 -2.79 13.16 -7.82
C GLU A 47 -4.12 13.45 -7.14
N VAL A 48 -4.49 12.58 -6.19
CA VAL A 48 -5.61 12.82 -5.29
C VAL A 48 -5.18 13.82 -4.20
N PRO A 49 -6.09 14.57 -3.58
CA PRO A 49 -5.75 15.46 -2.48
C PRO A 49 -5.04 14.73 -1.33
N ASP A 50 -4.08 15.39 -0.68
CA ASP A 50 -3.24 14.80 0.38
C ASP A 50 -4.04 14.17 1.52
N GLU A 51 -5.15 14.78 1.92
CA GLU A 51 -6.02 14.25 2.98
C GLU A 51 -6.67 12.93 2.56
N VAL A 52 -7.10 12.86 1.30
CA VAL A 52 -7.66 11.64 0.71
C VAL A 52 -6.57 10.59 0.61
N ASP A 53 -5.39 10.94 0.10
CA ASP A 53 -4.30 9.97 -0.06
C ASP A 53 -3.89 9.31 1.26
N LYS A 54 -3.79 10.11 2.34
CA LYS A 54 -3.52 9.61 3.69
C LYS A 54 -4.55 8.57 4.14
N GLU A 55 -5.83 8.81 3.85
CA GLU A 55 -6.90 7.85 4.15
C GLU A 55 -6.76 6.57 3.32
N LEU A 56 -6.52 6.70 2.00
CA LEU A 56 -6.36 5.57 1.09
C LEU A 56 -5.16 4.68 1.48
N ILE A 57 -4.05 5.30 1.90
CA ILE A 57 -2.88 4.59 2.45
C ILE A 57 -3.29 3.77 3.68
N GLN A 58 -4.04 4.34 4.61
CA GLN A 58 -4.52 3.61 5.79
C GLN A 58 -5.43 2.44 5.41
N GLN A 59 -6.35 2.64 4.45
CA GLN A 59 -7.21 1.58 3.95
C GLN A 59 -6.42 0.46 3.26
N ALA A 60 -5.39 0.80 2.49
CA ALA A 60 -4.52 -0.19 1.84
C ALA A 60 -3.72 -1.02 2.87
N PHE A 61 -3.20 -0.41 3.93
CA PHE A 61 -2.56 -1.16 5.03
C PHE A 61 -3.54 -2.06 5.77
N ALA A 62 -4.72 -1.55 6.12
CA ALA A 62 -5.76 -2.33 6.78
C ALA A 62 -6.15 -3.55 5.92
N TYR A 63 -6.22 -3.38 4.60
CA TYR A 63 -6.47 -4.46 3.66
C TYR A 63 -5.36 -5.53 3.72
N VAL A 64 -4.09 -5.14 3.69
CA VAL A 64 -2.98 -6.10 3.80
C VAL A 64 -3.01 -6.84 5.13
N LEU A 65 -3.15 -6.13 6.25
CA LEU A 65 -3.20 -6.73 7.59
C LEU A 65 -4.38 -7.70 7.78
N HIS A 66 -5.50 -7.45 7.09
CA HIS A 66 -6.65 -8.35 7.11
C HIS A 66 -6.41 -9.66 6.34
N HIS A 67 -5.64 -9.62 5.25
CA HIS A 67 -5.42 -10.77 4.37
C HIS A 67 -4.13 -11.54 4.68
N PHE A 68 -3.16 -10.90 5.34
CA PHE A 68 -1.90 -11.54 5.71
C PHE A 68 -1.99 -12.28 7.05
N PRO A 69 -1.17 -13.32 7.27
CA PRO A 69 -1.12 -14.00 8.55
C PRO A 69 -0.72 -13.03 9.69
N ASN A 70 -1.44 -13.08 10.80
CA ASN A 70 -1.24 -12.20 11.97
C ASN A 70 0.19 -12.22 12.52
N THR A 71 0.97 -13.28 12.28
CA THR A 71 2.37 -13.38 12.68
C THR A 71 3.27 -12.36 11.98
N PHE A 72 2.82 -11.79 10.85
CA PHE A 72 3.54 -10.76 10.10
C PHE A 72 3.14 -9.33 10.47
N SER A 73 2.08 -9.12 11.24
CA SER A 73 1.54 -7.77 11.51
C SER A 73 2.58 -6.81 12.06
N GLY A 74 3.40 -7.25 13.03
CA GLY A 74 4.47 -6.41 13.58
C GLY A 74 5.55 -6.04 12.55
N LYS A 75 5.85 -6.93 11.60
CA LYS A 75 6.83 -6.68 10.53
C LYS A 75 6.28 -5.77 9.44
N ILE A 76 4.99 -5.91 9.13
CA ILE A 76 4.27 -5.04 8.20
C ILE A 76 4.20 -3.62 8.77
N GLU A 77 3.84 -3.47 10.05
CA GLU A 77 3.82 -2.17 10.72
C GLU A 77 5.21 -1.52 10.77
N ALA A 78 6.27 -2.29 11.03
CA ALA A 78 7.64 -1.79 10.98
C ALA A 78 8.07 -1.35 9.56
N ALA A 79 7.55 -2.00 8.52
CA ALA A 79 7.84 -1.66 7.13
C ALA A 79 7.02 -0.47 6.60
N LYS A 80 5.96 -0.07 7.30
CA LYS A 80 4.97 0.94 6.88
C LYS A 80 5.59 2.25 6.40
N ALA A 81 6.47 2.85 7.21
CA ALA A 81 7.13 4.11 6.86
C ALA A 81 7.97 4.00 5.58
N ARG A 82 8.61 2.85 5.35
CA ARG A 82 9.39 2.60 4.13
C ARG A 82 8.49 2.49 2.91
N TRP A 83 7.38 1.76 3.02
CA TRP A 83 6.46 1.56 1.90
C TRP A 83 5.74 2.86 1.50
N ILE A 84 5.32 3.68 2.48
CA ILE A 84 4.72 4.99 2.22
C ILE A 84 5.66 5.90 1.43
N ARG A 85 6.97 5.88 1.74
CA ARG A 85 7.95 6.70 1.03
C ARG A 85 8.18 6.27 -0.42
N LEU A 86 7.91 5.00 -0.76
CA LEU A 86 8.16 4.43 -2.09
C LEU A 86 6.90 4.41 -2.97
N ALA A 87 5.74 4.72 -2.40
CA ALA A 87 4.44 4.70 -3.05
C ALA A 87 3.94 6.12 -3.34
#